data_AF-A0A946STF5-F1
#
_entry.id   AF-A0A946STF5-F1
#
_cell.length_a   1.000
_cell.length_b   1.000
_cell.length_c   1.000
_cell.angle_alpha   90.00
_cell.angle_beta   90.00
_cell.angle_gamma   90.00
#
_symmetry.space_group_name_H-M   'P 1'
#
loop_
_entity.id
_entity.type
_entity.pdbx_description
1 polymer ?
#
loop_
_entity_poly.entity_id
_entity_poly.type
_entity_poly.pdbx_seq_one_letter_code
_entity_poly.pdbx_strand_id
1 'polypeptide(L)'
;MPPRVLLIGDSIRMGYAPGVRERLMGRAEIAEIPQNGGDSANLLAKLPAWLGYVADDPPVVAYVNCGLHDIKRAYGSDARQVGLLEYGPNVRSILAMLVEQMGGAVVWAATTPVVYERHHARKGFDRFDADVLEYNSAASAIASELDVAVHDLYRAVSDGGVVDCVGEDGVHMTDRGNTLLADHVAKRLHDYV
;
A
#
# COMPACT_ATOMS: atom_id res chain seq x y z
N MET A 1 -1.27 17.44 -21.00
CA MET A 1 -2.06 17.00 -19.82
C MET A 1 -1.11 16.91 -18.65
N PRO A 2 -1.54 17.15 -17.39
CA PRO A 2 -0.65 16.96 -16.24
C PRO A 2 -0.20 15.49 -16.16
N PRO A 3 0.99 15.20 -15.61
CA PRO A 3 1.40 13.82 -15.35
C PRO A 3 0.38 13.12 -14.45
N ARG A 4 0.14 11.83 -14.72
CA ARG A 4 -0.80 11.01 -13.94
C ARG A 4 -0.05 10.12 -12.96
N VAL A 5 -0.57 10.03 -11.74
CA VAL A 5 -0.10 9.11 -10.70
C VAL A 5 -1.19 8.08 -10.45
N LEU A 6 -0.85 6.80 -10.48
CA LEU A 6 -1.77 5.73 -10.11
C LEU A 6 -1.50 5.25 -8.69
N LEU A 7 -2.49 5.43 -7.80
CA LEU A 7 -2.44 4.85 -6.46
C LEU A 7 -3.16 3.48 -6.45
N ILE A 8 -2.43 2.46 -6.01
CA ILE A 8 -2.89 1.07 -5.91
C ILE A 8 -2.74 0.62 -4.46
N GLY A 9 -3.80 0.07 -3.86
CA GLY A 9 -3.68 -0.55 -2.55
C GLY A 9 -5.01 -0.77 -1.85
N ASP A 10 -4.92 -1.17 -0.60
CA ASP A 10 -6.05 -1.52 0.25
C ASP A 10 -6.74 -0.28 0.86
N SER A 11 -7.46 -0.48 1.98
CA SER A 11 -8.23 0.59 2.63
C SER A 11 -7.35 1.68 3.22
N ILE A 12 -6.09 1.40 3.58
CA ILE A 12 -5.16 2.42 4.08
C ILE A 12 -4.87 3.43 2.99
N ARG A 13 -4.64 2.97 1.75
CA ARG A 13 -4.46 3.83 0.59
C ARG A 13 -5.65 4.74 0.35
N MET A 14 -6.87 4.20 0.45
CA MET A 14 -8.10 4.98 0.30
C MET A 14 -8.22 6.10 1.35
N GLY A 15 -7.68 5.89 2.55
CA GLY A 15 -7.70 6.89 3.63
C GLY A 15 -6.85 8.13 3.34
N TYR A 16 -5.63 7.96 2.85
CA TYR A 16 -4.73 9.09 2.58
C TYR A 16 -4.86 9.67 1.16
N ALA A 17 -5.46 8.94 0.20
CA ALA A 17 -5.55 9.36 -1.19
C ALA A 17 -6.20 10.75 -1.40
N PRO A 18 -7.27 11.15 -0.68
CA PRO A 18 -7.82 12.51 -0.77
C PRO A 18 -6.79 13.59 -0.41
N GLY A 19 -6.01 13.38 0.64
CA GLY A 19 -4.97 14.31 1.07
C GLY A 19 -3.82 14.41 0.08
N VAL A 20 -3.45 13.31 -0.60
CA VAL A 20 -2.44 13.32 -1.67
C VAL A 20 -2.93 14.13 -2.86
N ARG A 21 -4.20 13.94 -3.26
CA ARG A 21 -4.82 14.71 -4.36
C ARG A 21 -4.82 16.20 -4.09
N GLU A 22 -5.14 16.61 -2.87
CA GLU A 22 -5.08 18.03 -2.46
C GLU A 22 -3.66 18.60 -2.60
N ARG A 23 -2.65 17.87 -2.11
CA ARG A 23 -1.24 18.32 -2.10
C ARG A 23 -0.61 18.39 -3.49
N LEU A 24 -1.08 17.57 -4.42
CA LEU A 24 -0.59 17.52 -5.80
C LEU A 24 -1.50 18.24 -6.79
N MET A 25 -2.50 18.99 -6.30
CA MET A 25 -3.40 19.77 -7.13
C MET A 25 -2.64 20.76 -8.03
N GLY A 26 -2.96 20.75 -9.32
CA GLY A 26 -2.29 21.58 -10.32
C GLY A 26 -0.92 21.07 -10.76
N ARG A 27 -0.40 19.98 -10.17
CA ARG A 27 0.86 19.34 -10.56
C ARG A 27 0.63 17.99 -11.23
N ALA A 28 -0.18 17.14 -10.60
CA ALA A 28 -0.48 15.81 -11.10
C ALA A 28 -1.98 15.51 -11.00
N GLU A 29 -2.45 14.64 -11.88
CA GLU A 29 -3.76 14.01 -11.73
C GLU A 29 -3.60 12.66 -11.00
N ILE A 30 -4.40 12.46 -9.95
CA ILE A 30 -4.40 11.22 -9.17
C ILE A 30 -5.45 10.26 -9.72
N ALA A 31 -4.98 9.22 -10.41
CA ALA A 31 -5.74 8.04 -10.79
C ALA A 31 -5.74 7.01 -9.65
N GLU A 32 -6.81 6.23 -9.58
CA GLU A 32 -7.03 5.22 -8.55
C GLU A 32 -7.58 3.94 -9.17
N ILE A 33 -7.25 2.80 -8.58
CA ILE A 33 -7.95 1.55 -8.93
C ILE A 33 -9.43 1.63 -8.49
N PRO A 34 -10.36 1.02 -9.25
CA PRO A 34 -11.80 1.19 -9.03
C PRO A 34 -12.34 0.50 -7.77
N GLN A 35 -11.54 -0.37 -7.14
CA GLN A 35 -11.92 -1.12 -5.95
C GLN A 35 -10.77 -1.13 -4.95
N ASN A 36 -11.05 -1.58 -3.73
CA ASN A 36 -10.03 -1.89 -2.74
C ASN A 36 -9.10 -3.01 -3.26
N GLY A 37 -7.78 -2.83 -3.11
CA GLY A 37 -6.77 -3.79 -3.54
C GLY A 37 -6.80 -5.12 -2.77
N GLY A 38 -7.31 -5.14 -1.54
CA GLY A 38 -7.40 -6.35 -0.72
C GLY A 38 -6.04 -6.97 -0.41
N ASP A 39 -5.99 -8.30 -0.38
CA ASP A 39 -4.74 -9.06 -0.26
C ASP A 39 -3.97 -9.12 -1.58
N SER A 40 -2.73 -9.58 -1.54
CA SER A 40 -1.86 -9.71 -2.71
C SER A 40 -2.44 -10.63 -3.79
N ALA A 41 -3.20 -11.67 -3.43
CA ALA A 41 -3.80 -12.59 -4.40
C ALA A 41 -4.91 -11.90 -5.21
N ASN A 42 -5.80 -11.15 -4.54
CA ASN A 42 -6.83 -10.35 -5.21
C ASN A 42 -6.22 -9.23 -6.05
N LEU A 43 -5.21 -8.52 -5.53
CA LEU A 43 -4.51 -7.49 -6.28
C LEU A 43 -3.88 -8.07 -7.56
N LEU A 44 -3.13 -9.17 -7.45
CA LEU A 44 -2.51 -9.84 -8.60
C LEU A 44 -3.55 -10.27 -9.65
N ALA A 45 -4.67 -10.86 -9.21
CA ALA A 45 -5.71 -11.33 -10.11
C ALA A 45 -6.41 -10.19 -10.87
N LYS A 46 -6.58 -9.02 -10.25
CA LYS A 46 -7.31 -7.88 -10.84
C LYS A 46 -6.43 -6.88 -11.57
N LEU A 47 -5.12 -6.86 -11.28
CA LEU A 47 -4.20 -5.88 -11.81
C LEU A 47 -4.22 -5.76 -13.34
N PRO A 48 -4.26 -6.85 -14.14
CA PRO A 48 -4.32 -6.74 -15.60
C PRO A 48 -5.52 -5.92 -16.09
N ALA A 49 -6.71 -6.15 -15.51
CA ALA A 49 -7.91 -5.41 -15.86
C ALA A 49 -7.81 -3.94 -15.43
N TRP A 50 -7.20 -3.67 -14.28
CA TRP A 50 -7.01 -2.31 -13.78
C TRP A 50 -6.02 -1.49 -14.60
N LEU A 51 -4.93 -2.10 -15.06
CA LEU A 51 -3.99 -1.48 -15.99
C LEU A 51 -4.65 -1.18 -17.34
N GLY A 52 -5.58 -2.03 -17.78
CA GLY A 52 -6.39 -1.77 -18.98
C GLY A 52 -7.19 -0.46 -18.92
N TYR A 53 -7.64 -0.01 -17.73
CA TYR A 53 -8.39 1.25 -17.60
C TYR A 53 -7.52 2.51 -17.74
N VAL A 54 -6.20 2.37 -17.65
CA VAL A 54 -5.26 3.49 -17.78
C VAL A 54 -4.34 3.34 -18.98
N ALA A 55 -4.53 2.33 -19.82
CA ALA A 55 -3.63 2.00 -20.93
C ALA A 55 -3.57 3.09 -22.01
N ASP A 56 -4.69 3.76 -22.29
CA ASP A 56 -4.76 4.82 -23.31
C ASP A 56 -4.03 6.11 -22.89
N ASP A 57 -3.79 6.29 -21.60
CA ASP A 57 -3.10 7.45 -21.02
C ASP A 57 -2.34 6.99 -19.75
N PRO A 58 -1.17 6.36 -19.95
CA PRO A 58 -0.47 5.66 -18.87
C PRO A 58 0.08 6.64 -17.82
N PRO A 59 -0.09 6.34 -16.51
CA PRO A 59 0.51 7.11 -15.43
C PRO A 59 2.03 7.09 -15.48
N VAL A 60 2.67 8.21 -15.14
CA VAL A 60 4.14 8.32 -15.09
C VAL A 60 4.74 7.60 -13.87
N VAL A 61 3.92 7.35 -12.85
CA VAL A 61 4.29 6.56 -11.68
C VAL A 61 3.10 5.78 -11.11
N ALA A 62 3.34 4.50 -10.77
CA ALA A 62 2.44 3.68 -9.98
C ALA A 62 2.95 3.56 -8.53
N TYR A 63 2.14 3.96 -7.57
CA TYR A 63 2.43 3.87 -6.14
C TYR A 63 1.55 2.76 -5.53
N VAL A 64 2.17 1.65 -5.16
CA VAL A 64 1.47 0.38 -4.88
C VAL A 64 1.76 -0.17 -3.49
N ASN A 65 0.75 -0.72 -2.83
CA ASN A 65 0.86 -1.46 -1.59
C ASN A 65 -0.10 -2.67 -1.56
N CYS A 66 0.31 -3.77 -0.92
CA CYS A 66 -0.54 -4.78 -0.32
C CYS A 66 0.21 -5.51 0.82
N GLY A 67 -0.52 -6.15 1.72
CA GLY A 67 0.06 -6.92 2.83
C GLY A 67 -0.80 -6.95 4.09
N LEU A 68 -1.55 -5.89 4.39
CA LEU A 68 -2.37 -5.83 5.61
C LEU A 68 -3.51 -6.86 5.60
N HIS A 69 -4.09 -7.12 4.43
CA HIS A 69 -5.11 -8.15 4.25
C HIS A 69 -4.52 -9.55 4.24
N ASP A 70 -3.30 -9.72 3.74
CA ASP A 70 -2.57 -10.99 3.67
C ASP A 70 -2.33 -11.57 5.08
N ILE A 71 -1.92 -10.72 6.03
CA ILE A 71 -1.59 -11.15 7.40
C ILE A 71 -2.80 -11.45 8.29
N LYS A 72 -4.03 -11.21 7.80
CA LYS A 72 -5.25 -11.50 8.55
C LYS A 72 -5.32 -12.98 8.89
N ARG A 73 -5.68 -13.32 10.14
CA ARG A 73 -5.92 -14.71 10.57
C ARG A 73 -7.06 -14.83 11.55
N ALA A 74 -7.69 -16.00 11.60
CA ALA A 74 -8.68 -16.31 12.63
C ALA A 74 -8.03 -16.31 14.02
N TYR A 75 -8.79 -16.01 15.06
CA TYR A 75 -8.30 -16.07 16.44
C TYR A 75 -7.79 -17.45 16.80
N GLY A 76 -6.61 -17.48 17.43
CA GLY A 76 -5.92 -18.72 17.82
C GLY A 76 -5.36 -19.53 16.65
N SER A 77 -5.39 -19.00 15.42
CA SER A 77 -4.79 -19.64 14.25
C SER A 77 -3.49 -18.95 13.85
N ASP A 78 -2.52 -19.74 13.41
CA ASP A 78 -1.28 -19.25 12.77
C ASP A 78 -1.39 -19.13 11.24
N ALA A 79 -2.55 -19.51 10.67
CA ALA A 79 -2.78 -19.46 9.23
C ALA A 79 -3.18 -18.04 8.80
N ARG A 80 -2.26 -17.35 8.13
CA ARG A 80 -2.49 -16.05 7.48
C ARG A 80 -3.35 -16.25 6.22
N GLN A 81 -4.17 -15.25 5.88
CA GLN A 81 -5.05 -15.26 4.71
C GLN A 81 -4.28 -15.49 3.41
N VAL A 82 -3.11 -14.88 3.28
CA VAL A 82 -2.09 -15.26 2.30
C VAL A 82 -0.78 -15.47 3.06
N GLY A 83 -0.31 -16.72 3.11
CA GLY A 83 0.92 -17.08 3.82
C GLY A 83 2.16 -16.48 3.16
N LEU A 84 3.24 -16.28 3.91
CA LEU A 84 4.46 -15.63 3.42
C LEU A 84 5.05 -16.31 2.16
N LEU A 85 4.94 -17.65 2.09
CA LEU A 85 5.38 -18.44 0.94
C LEU A 85 4.62 -18.14 -0.37
N GLU A 86 3.36 -17.71 -0.28
CA GLU A 86 2.57 -17.24 -1.43
C GLU A 86 2.69 -15.73 -1.65
N TYR A 87 2.79 -14.96 -0.55
CA TYR A 87 2.88 -13.50 -0.60
C TYR A 87 4.07 -13.01 -1.42
N GLY A 88 5.26 -13.58 -1.21
CA GLY A 88 6.46 -13.20 -1.96
C GLY A 88 6.30 -13.35 -3.48
N PRO A 89 5.94 -14.54 -3.99
CA PRO A 89 5.62 -14.72 -5.41
C PRO A 89 4.54 -13.77 -5.95
N ASN A 90 3.50 -13.48 -5.15
CA ASN A 90 2.47 -12.51 -5.55
C ASN A 90 3.05 -11.10 -5.72
N VAL A 91 3.78 -10.60 -4.72
CA VAL A 91 4.43 -9.27 -4.78
C VAL A 91 5.38 -9.18 -5.96
N ARG A 92 6.21 -10.20 -6.19
CA ARG A 92 7.11 -10.24 -7.36
C ARG A 92 6.34 -10.10 -8.66
N SER A 93 5.25 -10.85 -8.80
CA SER A 93 4.45 -10.85 -10.03
C SER A 93 3.73 -9.51 -10.23
N ILE A 94 3.21 -8.91 -9.16
CA ILE A 94 2.60 -7.57 -9.17
C ILE A 94 3.62 -6.52 -9.62
N LEU A 95 4.79 -6.49 -8.98
CA LEU A 95 5.82 -5.49 -9.28
C LEU A 95 6.38 -5.66 -10.68
N ALA A 96 6.68 -6.90 -11.10
CA ALA A 96 7.16 -7.17 -12.46
C ALA A 96 6.13 -6.73 -13.52
N MET A 97 4.85 -7.04 -13.31
CA MET A 97 3.78 -6.61 -14.22
C MET A 97 3.67 -5.08 -14.28
N LEU A 98 3.77 -4.38 -13.15
CA LEU A 98 3.75 -2.92 -13.13
C LEU A 98 4.95 -2.33 -13.89
N VAL A 99 6.15 -2.84 -13.64
CA VAL A 99 7.38 -2.38 -14.32
C VAL A 99 7.30 -2.60 -15.83
N GLU A 100 6.81 -3.77 -16.27
CA GLU A 100 6.69 -4.11 -17.68
C GLU A 100 5.62 -3.29 -18.41
N GLN A 101 4.44 -3.12 -17.80
CA GLN A 101 3.26 -2.59 -18.49
C GLN A 101 3.12 -1.07 -18.39
N MET A 102 3.66 -0.45 -17.34
CA MET A 102 3.46 0.99 -17.12
C MET A 102 4.39 1.86 -17.99
N GLY A 103 5.61 1.40 -18.27
CA GLY A 103 6.66 2.22 -18.89
C GLY A 103 7.12 3.44 -18.05
N GLY A 104 6.46 3.69 -16.91
CA GLY A 104 6.79 4.71 -15.92
C GLY A 104 7.41 4.10 -14.66
N ALA A 105 7.59 4.94 -13.64
CA ALA A 105 8.17 4.50 -12.38
C ALA A 105 7.20 3.63 -11.55
N VAL A 106 7.75 2.74 -10.73
CA VAL A 106 6.98 2.00 -9.72
C VAL A 106 7.58 2.29 -8.36
N VAL A 107 6.72 2.56 -7.37
CA VAL A 107 7.09 2.77 -5.98
C VAL A 107 6.28 1.81 -5.12
N TRP A 108 6.97 0.91 -4.43
CA TRP A 108 6.39 0.04 -3.42
C TRP A 108 6.26 0.79 -2.09
N ALA A 109 5.09 0.74 -1.46
CA ALA A 109 4.88 1.31 -0.14
C ALA A 109 4.77 0.21 0.91
N ALA A 110 5.58 0.30 1.96
CA ALA A 110 5.53 -0.65 3.07
C ALA A 110 4.18 -0.54 3.82
N THR A 111 3.68 -1.68 4.29
CA THR A 111 2.44 -1.76 5.09
C THR A 111 2.64 -1.06 6.43
N THR A 112 1.66 -0.27 6.86
CA THR A 112 1.72 0.53 8.10
C THR A 112 1.53 -0.32 9.36
N PRO A 113 1.93 0.17 10.56
CA PRO A 113 1.88 -0.61 11.79
C PRO A 113 0.47 -1.04 12.21
N VAL A 114 0.41 -2.13 12.97
CA VAL A 114 -0.81 -2.66 13.62
C VAL A 114 -0.72 -2.46 15.13
N VAL A 115 -1.73 -1.84 15.74
CA VAL A 115 -1.89 -1.80 17.20
C VAL A 115 -2.72 -3.00 17.62
N TYR A 116 -2.04 -4.09 17.99
CA TYR A 116 -2.65 -5.41 18.22
C TYR A 116 -3.80 -5.35 19.24
N GLU A 117 -3.59 -4.74 20.41
CA GLU A 117 -4.58 -4.72 21.49
C GLU A 117 -5.89 -4.04 21.05
N ARG A 118 -5.77 -2.95 20.27
CA ARG A 118 -6.91 -2.25 19.68
C ARG A 118 -7.61 -3.10 18.62
N HIS A 119 -6.82 -3.74 17.76
CA HIS A 119 -7.33 -4.56 16.67
C HIS A 119 -8.09 -5.78 17.19
N HIS A 120 -7.47 -6.53 18.09
CA HIS A 120 -8.04 -7.71 18.73
C HIS A 120 -9.34 -7.37 19.47
N ALA A 121 -9.38 -6.24 20.18
CA ALA A 121 -10.59 -5.84 20.92
C ALA A 121 -11.77 -5.41 20.04
N ARG A 122 -11.55 -5.08 18.75
CA ARG A 122 -12.57 -4.46 17.89
C ARG A 122 -12.93 -5.26 16.65
N LYS A 123 -12.10 -6.21 16.21
CA LYS A 123 -12.36 -7.05 15.04
C LYS A 123 -12.77 -8.46 15.48
N GLY A 124 -13.01 -9.34 14.51
CA GLY A 124 -13.28 -10.76 14.73
C GLY A 124 -12.17 -11.66 14.18
N PHE A 125 -10.99 -11.09 14.01
CA PHE A 125 -9.79 -11.72 13.45
C PHE A 125 -8.56 -10.95 13.93
N ASP A 126 -7.40 -11.59 13.86
CA ASP A 126 -6.14 -10.98 14.28
C ASP A 126 -5.31 -10.52 13.08
N ARG A 127 -4.49 -9.52 13.37
CA ARG A 127 -3.34 -9.06 12.62
C ARG A 127 -2.28 -8.69 13.65
N PHE A 128 -1.03 -9.08 13.42
CA PHE A 128 0.05 -8.78 14.34
C PHE A 128 1.12 -7.95 13.64
N ASP A 129 1.68 -7.00 14.36
CA ASP A 129 2.71 -6.11 13.84
C ASP A 129 4.00 -6.88 13.47
N ALA A 130 4.29 -7.98 14.16
CA ALA A 130 5.39 -8.86 13.80
C ALA A 130 5.25 -9.44 12.38
N ASP A 131 4.03 -9.79 11.96
CA ASP A 131 3.78 -10.24 10.58
C ASP A 131 3.94 -9.07 9.60
N VAL A 132 3.53 -7.85 9.97
CA VAL A 132 3.75 -6.65 9.14
C VAL A 132 5.23 -6.47 8.84
N LEU A 133 6.08 -6.57 9.85
CA LEU A 133 7.53 -6.45 9.71
C LEU A 133 8.11 -7.55 8.80
N GLU A 134 7.68 -8.80 8.99
CA GLU A 134 8.13 -9.93 8.18
C GLU A 134 7.72 -9.78 6.70
N TYR A 135 6.47 -9.40 6.44
CA TYR A 135 5.95 -9.20 5.09
C TYR A 135 6.58 -7.97 4.43
N ASN A 136 6.76 -6.87 5.16
CA ASN A 136 7.47 -5.68 4.66
C ASN A 136 8.92 -6.00 4.29
N SER A 137 9.61 -6.82 5.08
CA SER A 137 10.97 -7.26 4.77
C SER A 137 11.00 -8.08 3.47
N ALA A 138 10.09 -9.04 3.31
CA ALA A 138 10.01 -9.85 2.09
C ALA A 138 9.70 -9.00 0.85
N ALA A 139 8.71 -8.10 0.94
CA ALA A 139 8.35 -7.22 -0.17
C ALA A 139 9.48 -6.23 -0.52
N SER A 140 10.19 -5.70 0.48
CA SER A 140 11.31 -4.78 0.25
C SER A 140 12.49 -5.47 -0.44
N ALA A 141 12.79 -6.72 -0.08
CA ALA A 141 13.81 -7.51 -0.76
C ALA A 141 13.45 -7.72 -2.25
N ILE A 142 12.21 -8.11 -2.53
CA ILE A 142 11.72 -8.30 -3.91
C ILE A 142 11.71 -6.99 -4.70
N ALA A 143 11.27 -5.88 -4.09
CA ALA A 143 11.30 -4.57 -4.72
C ALA A 143 12.75 -4.19 -5.09
N SER A 144 13.71 -4.41 -4.19
CA SER A 144 15.12 -4.18 -4.47
C SER A 144 15.67 -5.06 -5.60
N GLU A 145 15.25 -6.32 -5.71
CA GLU A 145 15.68 -7.21 -6.82
C GLU A 145 15.16 -6.75 -8.18
N LEU A 146 14.03 -6.02 -8.20
CA LEU A 146 13.39 -5.51 -9.41
C LEU A 146 13.70 -4.02 -9.68
N ASP A 147 14.66 -3.43 -8.95
CA ASP A 147 14.96 -1.99 -8.97
C ASP A 147 13.72 -1.09 -8.75
N VAL A 148 12.75 -1.57 -7.99
CA VAL A 148 11.56 -0.82 -7.57
C VAL A 148 11.88 -0.06 -6.29
N ALA A 149 11.63 1.26 -6.31
CA ALA A 149 11.87 2.07 -5.13
C ALA A 149 10.90 1.74 -4.00
N VAL A 150 11.40 1.66 -2.76
CA VAL A 150 10.59 1.45 -1.56
C VAL A 150 10.35 2.78 -0.84
N HIS A 151 9.10 3.04 -0.45
CA HIS A 151 8.73 4.11 0.47
C HIS A 151 8.19 3.51 1.76
N ASP A 152 8.94 3.71 2.84
CA ASP A 152 8.68 3.08 4.13
C ASP A 152 7.60 3.84 4.93
N LEU A 153 6.33 3.56 4.62
CA LEU A 153 5.20 4.13 5.37
C LEU A 153 5.07 3.52 6.78
N TYR A 154 5.63 2.32 7.02
CA TYR A 154 5.70 1.76 8.37
C TYR A 154 6.50 2.68 9.29
N ARG A 155 7.68 3.08 8.82
CA ARG A 155 8.53 4.02 9.54
C ARG A 155 7.90 5.40 9.64
N ALA A 156 7.26 5.91 8.58
CA ALA A 156 6.59 7.21 8.63
C ALA A 156 5.56 7.28 9.77
N VAL A 157 4.73 6.24 9.93
CA VAL A 157 3.75 6.16 11.03
C VAL A 157 4.42 5.94 12.39
N SER A 158 5.47 5.11 12.43
CA SER A 158 6.25 4.88 13.66
C SER A 158 6.88 6.15 14.20
N ASP A 159 7.59 6.90 13.34
CA ASP A 159 8.25 8.17 13.67
C ASP A 159 7.22 9.28 13.98
N GLY A 160 6.01 9.21 13.40
CA GLY A 160 4.91 10.14 13.64
C GLY A 160 4.12 9.92 14.95
N GLY A 161 4.36 8.78 15.61
CA GLY A 161 3.65 8.34 16.82
C GLY A 161 2.48 7.40 16.51
N VAL A 162 2.73 6.09 16.55
CA VAL A 162 1.73 5.03 16.23
C VAL A 162 0.40 5.22 16.96
N VAL A 163 0.44 5.55 18.26
CA VAL A 163 -0.75 5.67 19.12
C VAL A 163 -1.71 6.75 18.63
N ASP A 164 -1.19 7.84 18.07
CA ASP A 164 -1.95 9.00 17.58
C ASP A 164 -2.32 8.87 16.09
N CYS A 165 -1.50 8.16 15.32
CA CYS A 165 -1.71 7.97 13.89
C CYS A 165 -2.70 6.83 13.59
N VAL A 166 -2.70 5.76 14.37
CA VAL A 166 -3.57 4.59 14.17
C VAL A 166 -4.84 4.73 15.01
N GLY A 167 -6.00 4.51 14.42
CA GLY A 167 -7.31 4.65 15.06
C GLY A 167 -7.64 3.53 16.05
N GLU A 168 -8.86 3.58 16.58
CA GLU A 168 -9.34 2.64 17.61
C GLU A 168 -9.44 1.19 17.14
N ASP A 169 -9.52 0.97 15.82
CA ASP A 169 -9.64 -0.37 15.25
C ASP A 169 -8.28 -1.06 15.01
N GLY A 170 -7.20 -0.38 15.41
CA GLY A 170 -5.84 -0.87 15.43
C GLY A 170 -5.14 -0.92 14.08
N VAL A 171 -5.78 -0.48 12.98
CA VAL A 171 -5.17 -0.52 11.65
C VAL A 171 -5.45 0.71 10.79
N HIS A 172 -6.69 1.22 10.77
CA HIS A 172 -7.02 2.38 9.95
C HIS A 172 -6.52 3.66 10.60
N MET A 173 -6.03 4.59 9.79
CA MET A 173 -5.45 5.83 10.28
C MET A 173 -6.52 6.80 10.81
N THR A 174 -6.15 7.57 11.83
CA THR A 174 -6.87 8.78 12.24
C THR A 174 -6.72 9.88 11.17
N ASP A 175 -7.42 11.01 11.32
CA ASP A 175 -7.22 12.18 10.45
C ASP A 175 -5.75 12.66 10.46
N ARG A 176 -5.11 12.62 11.64
CA ARG A 176 -3.69 12.92 11.79
C ARG A 176 -2.83 11.92 11.02
N GLY A 177 -3.10 10.62 11.16
CA GLY A 177 -2.37 9.57 10.44
C GLY A 177 -2.51 9.70 8.93
N ASN A 178 -3.74 9.93 8.42
CA ASN A 178 -3.98 10.14 6.99
C ASN A 178 -3.30 11.41 6.47
N THR A 179 -3.29 12.48 7.26
CA THR A 179 -2.57 13.73 6.93
C THR A 179 -1.07 13.48 6.81
N LEU A 180 -0.48 12.80 7.80
CA LEU A 180 0.94 12.44 7.79
C LEU A 180 1.30 11.57 6.58
N LEU A 181 0.51 10.53 6.30
CA LEU A 181 0.73 9.67 5.14
C LEU A 181 0.58 10.46 3.84
N ALA A 182 -0.41 11.34 3.74
CA ALA A 182 -0.59 12.18 2.56
C ALA A 182 0.60 13.12 2.32
N ASP A 183 1.15 13.72 3.37
CA ASP A 183 2.36 14.55 3.28
C ASP A 183 3.57 13.74 2.78
N HIS A 184 3.81 12.58 3.39
CA HIS A 184 4.90 11.68 3.01
C HIS A 184 4.77 11.21 1.56
N VAL A 185 3.57 10.75 1.17
CA VAL A 185 3.32 10.21 -0.18
C VAL A 185 3.41 11.32 -1.22
N ALA A 186 2.82 12.50 -0.99
CA ALA A 186 2.92 13.62 -1.93
C ALA A 186 4.36 14.10 -2.10
N LYS A 187 5.12 14.18 -1.00
CA LYS A 187 6.56 14.50 -1.05
C LYS A 187 7.33 13.46 -1.86
N ARG A 188 7.06 12.18 -1.66
CA ARG A 188 7.71 11.10 -2.42
C ARG A 188 7.39 11.15 -3.90
N LEU A 189 6.16 11.50 -4.25
CA LEU A 189 5.70 11.58 -5.63
C LEU A 189 6.21 12.83 -6.37
N HIS A 190 6.64 13.86 -5.66
CA HIS A 190 7.13 15.11 -6.24
C HIS A 190 8.30 14.93 -7.21
N ASP A 191 9.12 13.89 -7.01
CA ASP A 191 10.26 13.60 -7.89
C ASP A 191 9.82 13.10 -9.29
N TYR A 192 8.54 12.76 -9.47
CA TYR A 192 7.99 12.18 -10.69
C TYR A 192 7.04 13.11 -11.45
N VAL A 193 6.60 14.23 -10.84
CA VAL A 193 5.49 15.08 -11.34
C VAL A 193 5.78 16.58 -11.34
#